data_AF-A0A811L4V7-F1
#
_entry.id   AF-A0A811L4V7-F1
#
_cell.length_a   1.000
_cell.length_b   1.000
_cell.length_c   1.000
_cell.angle_alpha   90.00
_cell.angle_beta   90.00
_cell.angle_gamma   90.00
#
_symmetry.space_group_name_H-M   'P 1'
#
loop_
_entity.id
_entity.type
_entity.pdbx_description
1 polymer ?
#
loop_
_entity_poly.entity_id
_entity_poly.type
_entity_poly.pdbx_seq_one_letter_code
_entity_poly.pdbx_strand_id
1 'polypeptide(L)'
;MLWVVLGQFVRGNRYVVLDIPLLFEGGLNRVVQKIVVVSCDPETQLSRLCKRDGLSEEQAEARIRSQLPNEYKVKRATYVIDNQGTMEETKARVQQIIAHLEASWIPFVLRTGFLMCFALAGYCIYGFLR
;
A
#
# COMPACT_ATOMS: atom_id res chain seq x y z
N MET A 1 8.14 11.20 -2.76
CA MET A 1 7.68 9.80 -2.57
C MET A 1 8.65 8.79 -3.18
N LEU A 2 8.90 8.81 -4.50
CA LEU A 2 9.75 7.81 -5.18
C LEU A 2 11.17 7.69 -4.58
N TRP A 3 11.85 8.82 -4.35
CA TRP A 3 13.19 8.85 -3.75
C TRP A 3 13.25 8.22 -2.35
N VAL A 4 12.19 8.38 -1.55
CA VAL A 4 12.11 7.76 -0.22
C VAL A 4 12.00 6.24 -0.35
N VAL A 5 11.15 5.76 -1.26
CA VAL A 5 10.98 4.32 -1.52
C VAL A 5 12.29 3.70 -2.03
N LEU A 6 12.97 4.37 -2.98
CA LEU A 6 14.29 3.96 -3.46
C LEU A 6 15.33 3.92 -2.33
N GLY A 7 15.36 4.93 -1.47
CA GLY A 7 16.24 4.94 -0.31
C GLY A 7 16.00 3.77 0.64
N GLN A 8 14.74 3.40 0.89
CA GLN A 8 14.41 2.23 1.71
C GLN A 8 14.80 0.91 1.04
N PHE A 9 14.68 0.83 -0.29
CA PHE A 9 15.14 -0.32 -1.06
C PHE A 9 16.66 -0.52 -0.92
N VAL A 10 17.44 0.55 -1.05
CA VAL A 10 18.91 0.53 -0.88
C VAL A 10 19.31 0.13 0.55
N ARG A 11 18.55 0.57 1.56
CA ARG A 11 18.75 0.18 2.97
C ARG A 11 18.42 -1.29 3.26
N GLY A 12 17.85 -2.03 2.30
CA GLY A 12 17.53 -3.45 2.48
C GLY A 12 16.21 -3.73 3.20
N ASN A 13 15.36 -2.72 3.41
CA ASN A 13 14.04 -2.91 4.03
C ASN A 13 13.14 -3.79 3.16
N ARG A 14 12.54 -4.83 3.74
CA ARG A 14 11.80 -5.88 3.02
C ARG A 14 10.56 -5.35 2.30
N TYR A 15 9.88 -4.37 2.89
CA TYR A 15 8.73 -3.69 2.30
C TYR A 15 8.62 -2.26 2.84
N VAL A 16 7.84 -1.44 2.16
CA VAL A 16 7.50 -0.07 2.56
C VAL A 16 5.98 0.06 2.51
N VAL A 17 5.40 0.59 3.58
CA VAL A 17 3.96 0.87 3.65
C VAL A 17 3.73 2.32 3.23
N LEU A 18 2.85 2.52 2.25
CA LEU A 18 2.45 3.84 1.76
C LEU A 18 0.98 4.07 2.13
N ASP A 19 0.72 5.03 3.00
CA ASP A 19 -0.64 5.47 3.32
C ASP A 19 -1.09 6.52 2.29
N ILE A 20 -1.99 6.12 1.39
CA ILE A 20 -2.42 6.93 0.23
C ILE A 20 -3.95 6.91 0.14
N PRO A 21 -4.67 7.94 0.62
CA PRO A 21 -6.14 7.99 0.58
C PRO A 21 -6.75 7.91 -0.82
N LEU A 22 -6.08 8.50 -1.82
CA LEU A 22 -6.52 8.59 -3.22
C LEU A 22 -5.72 7.66 -4.14
N LEU A 23 -5.39 6.46 -3.65
CA LEU A 23 -4.53 5.50 -4.36
C LEU A 23 -5.02 5.17 -5.78
N PHE A 24 -6.32 4.94 -5.92
CA PHE A 24 -6.92 4.52 -7.19
C PHE A 24 -7.22 5.72 -8.09
N GLU A 25 -7.70 6.80 -7.49
CA GLU A 25 -8.01 8.07 -8.15
C GLU A 25 -6.75 8.67 -8.81
N GLY A 26 -5.61 8.55 -8.14
CA GLY A 26 -4.30 8.97 -8.67
C GLY A 26 -3.60 7.95 -9.58
N GLY A 27 -4.19 6.77 -9.83
CA GLY A 27 -3.58 5.73 -10.66
C GLY A 27 -2.32 5.09 -10.07
N LEU A 28 -2.02 5.34 -8.79
CA LEU A 28 -0.83 4.85 -8.10
C LEU A 28 -0.91 3.36 -7.74
N ASN A 29 -2.09 2.76 -7.89
CA ASN A 29 -2.28 1.31 -7.80
C ASN A 29 -1.40 0.51 -8.79
N ARG A 30 -0.89 1.15 -9.85
CA ARG A 30 0.00 0.52 -10.85
C ARG A 30 1.46 0.41 -10.42
N VAL A 31 1.87 1.20 -9.42
CA VAL A 31 3.28 1.28 -8.96
C VAL A 31 3.49 0.61 -7.60
N VAL A 32 2.44 -0.02 -7.05
CA VAL A 32 2.49 -0.78 -5.80
C VAL A 32 2.21 -2.25 -6.08
N GLN A 33 2.86 -3.13 -5.32
CA GLN A 33 2.75 -4.57 -5.53
C GLN A 33 1.56 -5.19 -4.80
N LYS A 34 1.27 -4.70 -3.59
CA LYS A 34 0.23 -5.21 -2.70
C LYS A 34 -0.61 -4.02 -2.22
N ILE A 35 -1.92 -4.16 -2.33
CA ILE A 35 -2.87 -3.13 -1.92
C ILE A 35 -3.65 -3.66 -0.72
N VAL A 36 -3.64 -2.92 0.37
CA VAL A 36 -4.43 -3.22 1.57
C VAL A 36 -5.53 -2.18 1.66
N VAL A 37 -6.79 -2.63 1.68
CA VAL A 37 -7.95 -1.75 1.89
C VAL A 37 -8.55 -2.05 3.25
N VAL A 38 -8.72 -1.01 4.06
CA VAL A 38 -9.47 -1.09 5.31
C VAL A 38 -10.90 -0.66 5.02
N SER A 39 -11.85 -1.55 5.32
CA SER A 39 -13.27 -1.38 5.00
C SER A 39 -14.11 -1.42 6.28
N CYS A 40 -15.20 -0.68 6.29
CA CYS A 40 -16.29 -0.81 7.27
C CYS A 40 -17.61 -0.50 6.56
N ASP A 41 -18.74 -0.73 7.24
CA ASP A 41 -20.05 -0.37 6.71
C ASP A 41 -20.18 1.16 6.56
N PRO A 42 -21.03 1.64 5.62
CA PRO A 42 -21.19 3.07 5.34
C PRO A 42 -21.60 3.90 6.57
N GLU A 43 -22.47 3.36 7.42
CA GLU A 43 -22.96 4.04 8.63
C GLU A 43 -21.84 4.26 9.64
N THR A 44 -21.03 3.23 9.89
CA THR A 44 -19.84 3.30 10.75
C THR A 44 -18.80 4.25 10.17
N GLN A 45 -18.58 4.22 8.85
CA GLN A 45 -17.66 5.14 8.18
C GLN A 45 -18.09 6.60 8.38
N LEU A 46 -19.37 6.89 8.16
CA LEU A 46 -19.96 8.21 8.34
C LEU A 46 -19.84 8.68 9.79
N SER A 47 -20.30 7.85 10.74
CA SER A 47 -20.26 8.14 12.17
C SER A 47 -18.83 8.44 12.66
N ARG A 48 -17.85 7.63 12.24
CA ARG A 48 -16.44 7.83 12.60
C ARG A 48 -15.86 9.09 11.96
N LEU A 49 -16.23 9.39 10.72
CA LEU A 49 -15.78 10.59 10.03
C LEU A 49 -16.31 11.87 10.69
N CYS A 50 -17.60 11.91 11.02
CA CYS A 50 -18.21 13.03 11.75
C CYS A 50 -17.54 13.23 13.11
N LYS A 51 -17.36 12.15 13.89
CA LYS A 51 -16.72 12.19 15.22
C LYS A 51 -15.27 12.67 15.17
N ARG A 52 -14.50 12.22 14.17
CA ARG A 52 -13.07 12.53 14.06
C ARG A 52 -12.82 13.96 13.58
N ASP A 53 -13.56 14.38 12.56
CA ASP A 53 -13.31 15.63 11.84
C ASP A 53 -14.27 16.77 12.27
N GLY A 54 -15.22 16.50 13.17
CA GLY A 54 -16.20 17.49 13.66
C GLY A 54 -17.18 17.97 12.57
N LEU A 55 -17.45 17.13 11.58
CA LEU A 55 -18.26 17.47 10.40
C LEU A 55 -19.75 17.22 10.65
N SER A 56 -20.61 17.97 9.97
CA SER A 56 -22.01 17.57 9.82
C SER A 56 -22.12 16.30 8.98
N GLU A 57 -23.23 15.59 9.14
CA GLU A 57 -23.51 14.37 8.37
C GLU A 57 -23.46 14.63 6.86
N GLU A 58 -24.10 15.71 6.39
CA GLU A 58 -24.10 16.13 4.98
C GLU A 58 -22.69 16.39 4.45
N GLN A 59 -21.83 17.05 5.24
CA GLN A 59 -20.44 17.32 4.87
C GLN A 59 -19.61 16.04 4.78
N ALA A 60 -19.80 15.13 5.75
CA ALA A 60 -19.12 13.86 5.78
C ALA A 60 -19.55 12.96 4.60
N GLU A 61 -20.85 12.92 4.29
CA GLU A 61 -21.37 12.21 3.12
C GLU A 61 -20.84 12.78 1.81
N ALA A 62 -20.84 14.10 1.64
CA ALA A 62 -20.30 14.75 0.44
C ALA A 62 -18.82 14.40 0.24
N ARG A 63 -18.06 14.31 1.34
CA ARG A 63 -16.65 13.91 1.32
C ARG A 63 -16.45 12.42 1.03
N ILE A 64 -17.34 11.55 1.48
CA ILE A 64 -17.30 10.12 1.12
C ILE A 64 -17.62 9.96 -0.36
N ARG A 65 -18.65 10.66 -0.85
CA ARG A 65 -19.12 10.62 -2.24
C ARG A 65 -18.14 11.21 -3.26
N SER A 66 -17.22 12.08 -2.84
CA SER A 66 -16.19 12.63 -3.73
C SER A 66 -15.06 11.65 -4.06
N GLN A 67 -15.00 10.51 -3.38
CA GLN A 67 -14.00 9.46 -3.61
C GLN A 67 -14.62 8.26 -4.33
N LEU A 68 -13.77 7.34 -4.82
CA LEU A 68 -14.25 6.09 -5.39
C LEU A 68 -14.97 5.24 -4.33
N PRO A 69 -16.06 4.54 -4.70
CA PRO A 69 -16.82 3.69 -3.78
C PRO A 69 -15.93 2.65 -3.08
N ASN A 70 -16.21 2.38 -1.81
CA ASN A 70 -15.43 1.41 -1.04
C ASN A 70 -15.46 0.01 -1.69
N GLU A 71 -16.59 -0.42 -2.23
CA GLU A 71 -16.72 -1.67 -3.00
C GLU A 71 -15.75 -1.76 -4.18
N TYR A 72 -15.51 -0.64 -4.87
CA TYR A 72 -14.57 -0.57 -5.98
C TYR A 72 -13.14 -0.83 -5.49
N LYS A 73 -12.78 -0.23 -4.35
CA LYS A 73 -11.46 -0.37 -3.71
C LYS A 73 -11.25 -1.80 -3.22
N VAL A 74 -12.24 -2.37 -2.52
CA VAL A 74 -12.25 -3.75 -2.01
C VAL A 74 -12.03 -4.77 -3.14
N LYS A 75 -12.75 -4.64 -4.27
CA LYS A 75 -12.62 -5.55 -5.42
C LYS A 75 -11.22 -5.55 -6.06
N ARG A 76 -10.42 -4.51 -5.85
CA ARG A 76 -9.06 -4.35 -6.42
C ARG A 76 -7.96 -4.48 -5.38
N ALA A 77 -8.31 -4.69 -4.12
CA ALA A 77 -7.35 -4.88 -3.06
C ALA A 77 -6.71 -6.26 -3.14
N THR A 78 -5.46 -6.36 -2.73
CA THR A 78 -4.82 -7.67 -2.48
C THR A 78 -5.24 -8.23 -1.14
N TYR A 79 -5.42 -7.37 -0.15
CA TYR A 79 -5.90 -7.71 1.18
C TYR A 79 -6.99 -6.73 1.60
N VAL A 80 -8.03 -7.25 2.24
CA VAL A 80 -9.11 -6.44 2.80
C VAL A 80 -9.13 -6.68 4.30
N ILE A 81 -9.08 -5.59 5.07
CA ILE A 81 -9.21 -5.62 6.52
C ILE A 81 -10.59 -5.06 6.84
N ASP A 82 -11.45 -5.91 7.39
CA ASP A 82 -12.72 -5.48 7.94
C ASP A 82 -12.49 -4.86 9.34
N ASN A 83 -12.91 -3.60 9.48
CA ASN A 83 -12.74 -2.78 10.69
C ASN A 83 -14.10 -2.50 11.38
N GLN A 84 -15.06 -3.40 11.21
CA GLN A 84 -16.32 -3.44 11.97
C GLN A 84 -16.13 -4.01 13.38
N GLY A 85 -15.17 -4.94 13.54
CA GLY A 85 -14.91 -5.63 14.79
C GLY A 85 -14.08 -4.83 15.81
N THR A 86 -13.48 -5.57 16.74
CA THR A 86 -12.61 -5.04 17.79
C THR A 86 -11.22 -4.66 17.25
N MET A 87 -10.49 -3.87 18.04
CA MET A 87 -9.10 -3.53 17.75
C MET A 87 -8.22 -4.79 17.74
N GLU A 88 -8.53 -5.76 18.60
CA GLU A 88 -7.81 -7.02 18.75
C GLU A 88 -7.97 -7.89 17.49
N GLU A 89 -9.19 -8.00 16.96
CA GLU A 89 -9.46 -8.69 15.69
C GLU A 89 -8.71 -8.03 14.53
N THR A 90 -8.76 -6.70 14.46
CA THR A 90 -8.03 -5.92 13.44
C THR A 90 -6.53 -6.17 13.53
N LYS A 91 -5.95 -6.15 14.74
CA LYS A 91 -4.52 -6.46 14.97
C LYS A 91 -4.18 -7.87 14.52
N ALA A 92 -5.00 -8.87 14.84
CA ALA A 92 -4.79 -10.25 14.43
C ALA A 92 -4.78 -10.38 12.90
N ARG A 93 -5.69 -9.70 12.19
CA ARG A 93 -5.71 -9.66 10.71
C ARG A 93 -4.46 -9.02 10.13
N VAL A 94 -4.01 -7.90 10.71
CA VAL A 94 -2.78 -7.24 10.29
C VAL A 94 -1.57 -8.15 10.47
N GLN A 95 -1.48 -8.86 11.60
CA GLN A 95 -0.39 -9.82 11.85
C GLN A 95 -0.38 -10.97 10.83
N GLN A 96 -1.54 -11.49 10.45
CA GLN A 96 -1.65 -12.50 9.38
C GLN A 96 -1.11 -11.98 8.04
N ILE A 97 -1.44 -10.74 7.68
CA ILE A 97 -0.94 -10.10 6.45
C ILE A 97 0.59 -9.93 6.53
N ILE A 98 1.11 -9.45 7.66
CA ILE A 98 2.56 -9.27 7.86
C ILE A 98 3.29 -10.61 7.68
N ALA A 99 2.80 -11.69 8.31
CA ALA A 99 3.40 -13.02 8.17
C ALA A 99 3.44 -13.48 6.70
N HIS A 100 2.38 -13.23 5.93
CA HIS A 100 2.37 -13.53 4.50
C HIS A 100 3.37 -12.68 3.68
N LEU A 101 3.52 -11.41 4.02
CA LEU A 101 4.50 -10.53 3.37
C LEU A 101 5.94 -10.95 3.71
N GLU A 102 6.20 -11.34 4.95
CA GLU A 102 7.50 -11.81 5.42
C GLU A 102 7.86 -13.20 4.90
N ALA A 103 6.89 -14.02 4.50
CA ALA A 103 7.17 -15.27 3.81
C ALA A 103 7.62 -15.06 2.35
N SER A 104 7.52 -13.84 1.80
CA SER A 104 7.85 -13.56 0.41
C SER A 104 9.37 -13.44 0.15
N TRP A 105 9.81 -14.09 -0.92
CA TRP A 105 11.19 -14.06 -1.44
C TRP A 105 11.39 -12.98 -2.51
N ILE A 106 10.31 -12.33 -2.94
CA ILE A 106 10.35 -11.34 -4.03
C ILE A 106 11.34 -10.20 -3.76
N PRO A 107 11.44 -9.62 -2.54
CA PRO A 107 12.40 -8.55 -2.28
C PRO A 107 13.85 -8.96 -2.51
N PHE A 108 14.19 -10.22 -2.20
CA PHE A 108 15.52 -10.75 -2.45
C PHE A 108 15.79 -10.85 -3.96
N VAL A 109 14.86 -11.43 -4.72
CA VAL A 109 14.96 -11.59 -6.19
C VAL A 109 15.10 -10.23 -6.89
N LEU A 110 14.30 -9.24 -6.50
CA LEU A 110 14.37 -7.90 -7.10
C LEU A 110 15.71 -7.22 -6.82
N ARG A 111 16.27 -7.37 -5.62
CA ARG A 111 17.58 -6.80 -5.27
C ARG A 111 18.72 -7.50 -5.98
N THR A 112 18.74 -8.82 -5.99
CA THR A 112 19.81 -9.56 -6.68
C THR A 112 19.76 -9.30 -8.19
N GLY A 113 18.56 -9.29 -8.78
CA GLY A 113 18.36 -8.90 -10.17
C GLY A 113 18.88 -7.49 -10.46
N PHE A 114 18.53 -6.51 -9.62
CA PHE A 114 19.03 -5.14 -9.75
C PHE A 114 20.55 -5.06 -9.68
N LEU A 115 21.19 -5.70 -8.68
CA LEU A 115 22.65 -5.72 -8.55
C LEU A 115 23.33 -6.40 -9.73
N MET A 116 22.79 -7.51 -10.23
CA MET A 116 23.31 -8.21 -11.41
C MET A 116 23.23 -7.34 -12.66
N CYS A 117 22.12 -6.63 -12.89
CA CYS A 117 22.00 -5.69 -14.01
C CYS A 117 23.05 -4.58 -13.95
N PHE A 118 23.31 -4.02 -12.77
CA PHE A 118 24.36 -3.01 -12.58
C PHE A 118 25.76 -3.56 -12.84
N ALA A 119 26.05 -4.77 -12.36
CA ALA A 119 27.34 -5.42 -12.59
C ALA A 119 27.58 -5.71 -14.09
N LEU A 120 26.56 -6.22 -14.80
CA LEU A 120 26.62 -6.48 -16.24
C LEU A 120 26.80 -5.19 -17.04
N ALA A 121 26.05 -4.13 -16.71
CA ALA A 121 26.21 -2.83 -17.36
C ALA A 121 27.64 -2.28 -17.17
N GLY A 122 28.18 -2.38 -15.95
CA GLY A 122 29.57 -2.00 -15.67
C GLY A 122 30.59 -2.81 -16.47
N TYR A 123 30.40 -4.13 -16.58
CA TYR A 123 31.26 -5.00 -17.38
C TYR A 123 31.23 -4.66 -18.88
N CYS A 124 30.05 -4.43 -19.44
CA CYS A 124 29.90 -4.04 -20.85
C CYS A 124 30.57 -2.69 -21.14
N ILE A 125 30.42 -1.70 -20.25
CA ILE A 125 31.07 -0.39 -20.39
C ILE A 125 32.59 -0.56 -20.32
N TYR A 126 33.09 -1.33 -19.35
CA TYR A 126 34.52 -1.60 -19.22
C TYR A 126 35.10 -2.27 -20.48
N GLY A 127 34.39 -3.26 -21.05
CA GLY A 127 34.79 -3.93 -22.28
C GLY A 127 34.78 -3.03 -23.52
N PHE A 128 33.93 -2.00 -23.56
CA PHE A 128 33.90 -1.02 -24.66
C PHE A 128 34.99 0.05 -24.55
N LEU A 129 35.46 0.34 -23.34
CA LEU A 129 36.50 1.33 -23.07
C LEU A 129 37.93 0.76 -23.21
N ARG A 130 38.07 -0.53 -23.52
CA ARG A 130 39.35 -1.22 -23.74
C ARG A 130 39.52 -1.57 -25.22
#